data_AF-F1LCI8-F1
#
_entry.id   AF-F1LCI8-F1
#
_cell.length_a   1.000
_cell.length_b   1.000
_cell.length_c   1.000
_cell.angle_alpha   90.00
_cell.angle_beta   90.00
_cell.angle_gamma   90.00
#
_symmetry.space_group_name_H-M   'P 1'
#
loop_
_entity.id
_entity.type
_entity.pdbx_description
1 polymer ?
#
loop_
_entity_poly.entity_id
_entity_poly.type
_entity_poly.pdbx_seq_one_letter_code
_entity_poly.pdbx_strand_id
1 'polypeptide(L)'
;MAGQVLSTGAATDNAKGAHPILCTFDVTTPRGNPALAAFLHNGQWIDATQEERRDIVIKDLCRFFGDEAANYLDYADKIWNDESYSGGCPTAIIPAGNMEAFTHIREPFKLIHFAATEAATVWPGYMCGAVQSGLRAANEVIWHCRPEAVNKEMLKDTIYDKDFESLTVPQPETYGSAGKNQWPRRIVFGAVLILGILAFSKKYKLSHMAR
;
A
#
# COMPACT_ATOMS: atom_id res chain seq x y z
N MET A 1 -4.17 -5.18 -26.46
CA MET A 1 -3.70 -6.01 -25.34
C MET A 1 -3.35 -5.02 -24.25
N ALA A 2 -4.16 -4.89 -23.19
CA ALA A 2 -3.92 -3.88 -22.15
C ALA A 2 -2.68 -4.31 -21.36
N GLY A 3 -1.53 -3.72 -21.68
CA GLY A 3 -0.27 -4.03 -21.01
C GLY A 3 -0.26 -3.44 -19.61
N GLN A 4 -0.35 -4.29 -18.59
CA GLN A 4 -0.05 -3.89 -17.22
C GLN A 4 1.30 -4.48 -16.85
N VAL A 5 2.17 -3.66 -16.29
CA VAL A 5 3.41 -4.11 -15.66
C VAL A 5 3.27 -3.93 -14.17
N LEU A 6 3.59 -4.99 -13.42
CA LEU A 6 3.74 -4.97 -11.97
C LEU A 6 5.18 -5.38 -11.66
N SER A 7 5.86 -4.56 -10.87
CA SER A 7 7.25 -4.74 -10.48
C SER A 7 7.39 -4.38 -9.01
N THR A 8 8.32 -5.01 -8.30
CA THR A 8 8.60 -4.67 -6.90
C THR A 8 9.32 -3.33 -6.75
N GLY A 9 9.66 -2.64 -7.86
CA GLY A 9 10.42 -1.38 -7.84
C GLY A 9 11.81 -1.50 -7.22
N ALA A 10 12.27 -2.73 -6.98
CA ALA A 10 13.52 -3.06 -6.30
C ALA A 10 14.17 -4.24 -7.03
N ALA A 11 15.37 -4.03 -7.55
CA ALA A 11 16.29 -5.12 -7.82
C ALA A 11 16.95 -5.51 -6.50
N THR A 12 17.05 -6.81 -6.22
CA THR A 12 17.87 -7.36 -5.12
C THR A 12 19.37 -7.09 -5.30
N ASP A 13 19.74 -6.42 -6.38
CA ASP A 13 21.10 -6.15 -6.79
C ASP A 13 21.22 -4.64 -7.07
N ASN A 14 21.82 -3.90 -6.13
CA ASN A 14 22.13 -2.47 -6.27
C ASN A 14 23.05 -2.17 -7.47
N ALA A 15 23.52 -3.20 -8.18
CA ALA A 15 24.56 -3.12 -9.19
C ALA A 15 24.08 -3.03 -10.67
N LYS A 16 22.77 -3.13 -10.99
CA LYS A 16 22.34 -3.29 -12.41
C LYS A 16 21.18 -2.43 -12.92
N GLY A 17 20.89 -1.30 -12.29
CA GLY A 17 20.07 -0.24 -12.89
C GLY A 17 18.98 0.27 -11.96
N ALA A 18 18.54 1.51 -12.23
CA ALA A 18 17.39 2.08 -11.56
C ALA A 18 16.10 1.49 -12.14
N HIS A 19 15.24 1.01 -11.26
CA HIS A 19 13.94 0.43 -11.61
C HIS A 19 12.83 1.17 -10.85
N PRO A 20 12.53 2.42 -11.25
CA PRO A 20 11.66 3.29 -10.49
C PRO A 20 10.18 2.87 -10.58
N ILE A 21 9.77 2.14 -11.62
CA ILE A 21 8.36 1.84 -11.87
C ILE A 21 7.87 0.69 -10.97
N LEU A 22 6.85 0.98 -10.16
CA LEU A 22 6.11 0.00 -9.37
C LEU A 22 5.04 -0.68 -10.21
N CYS A 23 4.19 0.12 -10.85
CA CYS A 23 3.13 -0.38 -11.69
C CYS A 23 2.78 0.58 -12.82
N THR A 24 2.21 0.04 -13.89
CA THR A 24 1.72 0.81 -15.03
C THR A 24 0.29 0.43 -15.39
N PHE A 25 -0.44 1.42 -15.90
CA PHE A 25 -1.79 1.26 -16.39
C PHE A 25 -1.93 1.92 -17.77
N ASP A 26 -2.62 1.24 -18.67
CA ASP A 26 -3.13 1.84 -19.90
C ASP A 26 -4.23 2.84 -19.53
N VAL A 27 -3.97 4.11 -19.85
CA VAL A 27 -4.89 5.23 -19.65
C VAL A 27 -5.27 5.87 -20.98
N THR A 28 -5.26 5.06 -22.05
CA THR A 28 -5.78 5.46 -23.36
C THR A 28 -7.17 6.06 -23.20
N THR A 29 -7.33 7.30 -23.65
CA THR A 29 -8.59 8.02 -23.51
C THR A 29 -9.69 7.35 -24.34
N PRO A 30 -10.99 7.56 -24.01
CA PRO A 30 -12.09 7.06 -24.82
C PRO A 30 -12.10 7.55 -26.28
N ARG A 31 -11.33 8.61 -26.59
CA ARG A 31 -11.15 9.14 -27.95
C ARG A 31 -10.01 8.49 -28.72
N GLY A 32 -9.31 7.53 -28.12
CA GLY A 32 -8.21 6.79 -28.75
C GLY A 32 -6.83 7.44 -28.62
N ASN A 33 -6.66 8.46 -27.76
CA ASN A 33 -5.33 9.01 -27.47
C ASN A 33 -4.58 8.09 -26.50
N PRO A 34 -3.49 7.42 -26.91
CA PRO A 34 -2.80 6.44 -26.08
C PRO A 34 -1.92 7.11 -25.03
N ALA A 35 -1.92 6.56 -23.82
CA ALA A 35 -1.06 7.01 -22.73
C ALA A 35 -0.86 5.89 -21.70
N LEU A 36 0.28 5.91 -21.03
CA LEU A 36 0.61 5.03 -19.91
C LEU A 36 0.77 5.85 -18.64
N ALA A 37 0.05 5.48 -17.59
CA ALA A 37 0.27 6.02 -16.25
C ALA A 37 1.20 5.09 -15.49
N ALA A 38 2.30 5.60 -14.95
CA ALA A 38 3.25 4.85 -14.15
C ALA A 38 3.30 5.40 -12.71
N PHE A 39 3.27 4.52 -11.73
CA PHE A 39 3.53 4.88 -10.34
C PHE A 39 4.95 4.49 -9.96
N LEU A 40 5.68 5.44 -9.37
CA LEU A 40 7.07 5.23 -9.01
C LEU A 40 7.21 4.86 -7.53
N HIS A 41 8.07 3.89 -7.24
CA HIS A 41 8.53 3.58 -5.90
C HIS A 41 9.84 4.32 -5.63
N ASN A 42 10.10 4.61 -4.35
CA ASN A 42 11.30 5.26 -3.82
C ASN A 42 11.36 6.78 -4.00
N GLY A 43 11.52 7.47 -2.87
CA GLY A 43 11.83 8.91 -2.83
C GLY A 43 13.21 9.29 -3.36
N GLN A 44 14.00 8.31 -3.84
CA GLN A 44 15.35 8.52 -4.37
C GLN A 44 15.42 9.50 -5.54
N TRP A 45 14.31 9.66 -6.28
CA TRP A 45 14.23 10.53 -7.45
C TRP A 45 13.45 11.80 -7.20
N ILE A 46 13.03 12.09 -5.96
CA ILE A 46 12.27 13.32 -5.62
C ILE A 46 13.11 14.57 -5.95
N ASP A 47 14.40 14.53 -5.61
CA ASP A 47 15.31 15.68 -5.81
C ASP A 47 15.88 15.75 -7.23
N ALA A 48 15.63 14.75 -8.08
CA ALA A 48 16.09 14.73 -9.47
C ALA A 48 15.29 15.73 -10.33
N THR A 49 15.85 16.21 -11.44
CA THR A 49 15.10 17.07 -12.37
C THR A 49 14.02 16.28 -13.11
N GLN A 50 13.05 16.97 -13.73
CA GLN A 50 12.02 16.30 -14.52
C GLN A 50 12.63 15.52 -15.71
N GLU A 51 13.68 16.04 -16.32
CA GLU A 51 14.39 15.36 -17.42
C GLU A 51 15.07 14.07 -16.94
N GLU A 52 15.72 14.09 -15.78
CA GLU A 52 16.35 12.91 -15.20
C GLU A 52 15.32 11.83 -14.86
N ARG A 53 14.18 12.25 -14.27
CA ARG A 53 13.06 11.35 -13.94
C ARG A 53 12.42 10.78 -15.21
N ARG A 54 12.25 11.58 -16.25
CA ARG A 54 11.78 11.12 -17.56
C ARG A 54 12.71 10.06 -18.13
N ASP A 55 14.00 10.36 -18.23
CA ASP A 55 14.97 9.49 -18.90
C ASP A 55 15.04 8.12 -18.23
N ILE A 56 14.93 8.09 -16.90
CA ILE A 56 14.97 6.84 -16.14
C ILE A 56 13.66 6.04 -16.22
N VAL A 57 12.51 6.72 -16.26
CA VAL A 57 11.21 6.08 -16.49
C VAL A 57 11.15 5.48 -17.89
N ILE A 58 11.55 6.23 -18.92
CA ILE A 58 11.57 5.72 -20.30
C ILE A 58 12.53 4.53 -20.43
N LYS A 59 13.71 4.60 -19.82
CA LYS A 59 14.66 3.48 -19.80
C LYS A 59 14.06 2.22 -19.17
N ASP A 60 13.33 2.35 -18.06
CA ASP A 60 12.68 1.21 -17.42
C ASP A 60 11.47 0.70 -18.23
N LEU A 61 10.72 1.59 -18.90
CA LEU A 61 9.67 1.19 -19.85
C LEU A 61 10.24 0.42 -21.04
N CYS A 62 11.36 0.85 -21.64
CA CYS A 62 12.00 0.12 -22.73
C CYS A 62 12.43 -1.28 -22.32
N ARG A 63 12.81 -1.48 -21.06
CA ARG A 63 13.11 -2.82 -20.53
C ARG A 63 11.90 -3.76 -20.55
N PHE A 64 10.70 -3.22 -20.33
CA PHE A 64 9.46 -4.01 -20.32
C PHE A 64 8.82 -4.17 -21.69
N PHE A 65 8.81 -3.11 -22.49
CA PHE A 65 8.04 -3.04 -23.75
C PHE A 65 8.93 -3.00 -25.01
N GLY A 66 10.25 -2.95 -24.85
CA GLY A 66 11.22 -2.80 -25.94
C GLY A 66 11.44 -1.34 -26.34
N ASP A 67 12.32 -1.13 -27.32
CA ASP A 67 12.80 0.21 -27.73
C ASP A 67 11.68 1.12 -28.26
N GLU A 68 10.53 0.57 -28.67
CA GLU A 68 9.36 1.34 -29.09
C GLU A 68 8.84 2.27 -27.97
N ALA A 69 9.04 1.92 -26.70
CA ALA A 69 8.66 2.78 -25.57
C ALA A 69 9.44 4.11 -25.52
N ALA A 70 10.59 4.21 -26.20
CA ALA A 70 11.31 5.47 -26.35
C ALA A 70 10.67 6.42 -27.39
N ASN A 71 9.73 5.93 -28.19
CA ASN A 71 9.01 6.70 -29.20
C ASN A 71 7.70 7.28 -28.64
N TYR A 72 7.80 8.15 -27.64
CA TYR A 72 6.67 8.83 -27.01
C TYR A 72 6.45 10.24 -27.60
N LEU A 73 5.23 10.75 -27.48
CA LEU A 73 4.88 12.11 -27.94
C LEU A 73 5.05 13.17 -26.84
N ASP A 74 4.75 12.81 -25.59
CA ASP A 74 4.78 13.72 -24.45
C ASP A 74 5.06 12.96 -23.15
N TYR A 75 5.60 13.67 -22.14
CA TYR A 75 5.86 13.17 -20.81
C TYR A 75 5.47 14.21 -19.77
N ALA A 76 4.69 13.77 -18.78
CA ALA A 76 4.34 14.57 -17.62
C ALA A 76 4.43 13.72 -16.35
N ASP A 77 4.89 14.33 -15.27
CA ASP A 77 4.92 13.72 -13.96
C ASP A 77 4.47 14.69 -12.86
N LYS A 78 4.14 14.14 -11.70
CA LYS A 78 3.75 14.91 -10.52
C LYS A 78 4.35 14.29 -9.28
N ILE A 79 5.16 15.08 -8.57
CA ILE A 79 5.62 14.74 -7.23
C ILE A 79 4.55 15.24 -6.25
N TRP A 80 3.80 14.30 -5.66
CA TRP A 80 2.75 14.64 -4.70
C TRP A 80 3.30 15.06 -3.33
N ASN A 81 4.54 14.70 -3.02
CA ASN A 81 5.19 15.09 -1.76
C ASN A 81 5.47 16.59 -1.67
N ASP A 82 5.63 17.26 -2.81
CA ASP A 82 5.86 18.70 -2.88
C ASP A 82 4.56 19.52 -2.84
N GLU A 83 3.40 18.84 -2.88
CA GLU A 83 2.11 19.51 -2.81
C GLU A 83 1.80 19.92 -1.37
N SER A 84 2.02 21.21 -1.07
CA SER A 84 1.94 21.76 0.29
C SER A 84 0.57 21.61 0.97
N TYR A 85 -0.51 21.49 0.18
CA TYR A 85 -1.87 21.31 0.69
C TYR A 85 -2.29 19.83 0.82
N SER A 86 -1.51 18.89 0.29
CA SER A 86 -1.79 17.45 0.39
C SER A 86 -0.83 16.74 1.34
N GLY A 87 0.46 17.11 1.32
CA GLY A 87 1.49 16.45 2.12
C GLY A 87 1.88 15.05 1.62
N GLY A 88 1.38 14.62 0.46
CA GLY A 88 1.62 13.31 -0.14
C GLY A 88 0.42 12.74 -0.88
N CYS A 89 0.54 11.50 -1.34
CA CYS A 89 -0.49 10.75 -2.07
C CYS A 89 -0.25 9.24 -1.92
N PRO A 90 -1.30 8.38 -1.95
CA PRO A 90 -2.72 8.73 -2.11
C PRO A 90 -3.44 9.07 -0.80
N THR A 91 -2.92 8.67 0.35
CA THR A 91 -3.55 8.85 1.65
C THR A 91 -2.51 8.87 2.75
N ALA A 92 -2.86 9.46 3.89
CA ALA A 92 -2.04 9.32 5.09
C ALA A 92 -2.00 7.85 5.56
N ILE A 93 -0.81 7.38 5.91
CA ILE A 93 -0.61 6.05 6.48
C ILE A 93 -0.43 6.19 7.99
N ILE A 94 -1.16 5.38 8.75
CA ILE A 94 -0.99 5.32 10.21
C ILE A 94 0.21 4.40 10.52
N PRO A 95 1.24 4.91 11.21
CA PRO A 95 2.39 4.09 11.58
C PRO A 95 2.01 2.90 12.46
N ALA A 96 2.82 1.84 12.40
CA ALA A 96 2.65 0.68 13.27
C ALA A 96 2.61 1.11 14.75
N GLY A 97 1.67 0.53 15.52
CA GLY A 97 1.45 0.87 16.93
C GLY A 97 0.47 2.01 17.19
N ASN A 98 0.06 2.78 16.16
CA ASN A 98 -0.83 3.94 16.32
C ASN A 98 -2.27 3.70 15.81
N MET A 99 -2.72 2.45 15.73
CA MET A 99 -4.07 2.12 15.21
C MET A 99 -5.20 2.75 16.03
N GLU A 100 -4.98 3.06 17.31
CA GLU A 100 -5.94 3.82 18.13
C GLU A 100 -6.24 5.20 17.53
N ALA A 101 -5.26 5.86 16.89
CA ALA A 101 -5.53 7.13 16.21
C ALA A 101 -6.58 6.98 15.10
N PHE A 102 -6.66 5.81 14.46
CA PHE A 102 -7.67 5.52 13.44
C PHE A 102 -9.08 5.46 14.02
N THR A 103 -9.25 5.01 15.26
CA THR A 103 -10.58 4.89 15.88
C THR A 103 -11.12 6.26 16.24
N HIS A 104 -10.24 7.20 16.64
CA HIS A 104 -10.61 8.54 17.08
C HIS A 104 -10.70 9.60 15.97
N ILE A 105 -10.21 9.33 14.74
CA ILE A 105 -10.17 10.30 13.64
C ILE A 105 -11.55 10.87 13.23
N ARG A 106 -12.63 10.21 13.65
CA ARG A 106 -14.03 10.58 13.34
C ARG A 106 -14.72 11.27 14.51
N GLU A 107 -14.10 11.30 15.68
CA GLU A 107 -14.71 11.88 16.86
C GLU A 107 -14.83 13.39 16.70
N PRO A 108 -16.04 13.97 16.80
CA PRO A 108 -16.19 15.40 16.70
C PRO A 108 -15.61 16.08 17.93
N PHE A 109 -15.06 17.27 17.72
CA PHE A 109 -14.70 18.17 18.82
C PHE A 109 -15.74 19.29 18.90
N LYS A 110 -16.66 19.17 19.85
CA LYS A 110 -17.81 20.09 20.01
C LYS A 110 -18.66 20.11 18.72
N LEU A 111 -18.68 21.24 18.00
CA LEU A 111 -19.40 21.43 16.74
C LEU A 111 -18.50 21.26 15.50
N ILE A 112 -17.28 20.78 15.68
CA ILE A 112 -16.34 20.50 14.59
C ILE A 112 -16.43 19.01 14.26
N HIS A 113 -16.82 18.72 13.02
CA HIS A 113 -16.92 17.39 12.46
C HIS A 113 -15.84 17.17 11.40
N PHE A 114 -15.26 15.97 11.36
CA PHE A 114 -14.13 15.66 10.49
C PHE A 114 -14.56 14.81 9.28
N ALA A 115 -14.25 15.32 8.09
CA ALA A 115 -14.42 14.62 6.82
C ALA A 115 -13.09 14.52 6.09
N ALA A 116 -12.77 13.34 5.61
CA ALA A 116 -11.56 13.03 4.85
C ALA A 116 -11.69 11.58 4.38
N THR A 117 -10.99 11.22 3.30
CA THR A 117 -10.96 9.80 2.89
C THR A 117 -10.37 8.90 3.98
N GLU A 118 -9.43 9.41 4.77
CA GLU A 118 -8.87 8.75 5.96
C GLU A 118 -9.93 8.49 7.04
N ALA A 119 -10.95 9.35 7.13
CA ALA A 119 -12.04 9.22 8.08
C ALA A 119 -13.19 8.33 7.55
N ALA A 120 -13.09 7.80 6.33
CA ALA A 120 -14.10 6.90 5.77
C ALA A 120 -14.12 5.55 6.49
N THR A 121 -15.28 4.90 6.55
CA THR A 121 -15.41 3.50 7.02
C THR A 121 -15.41 2.50 5.87
N VAL A 122 -15.68 2.98 4.66
CA VAL A 122 -15.72 2.18 3.44
C VAL A 122 -14.76 2.81 2.42
N TRP A 123 -13.82 2.01 1.92
CA TRP A 123 -12.77 2.43 0.98
C TRP A 123 -11.95 3.66 1.43
N PRO A 124 -11.36 3.65 2.65
CA PRO A 124 -10.47 4.73 3.07
C PRO A 124 -9.26 4.84 2.13
N GLY A 125 -8.86 6.07 1.82
CA GLY A 125 -7.80 6.39 0.86
C GLY A 125 -8.25 6.50 -0.59
N TYR A 126 -9.55 6.34 -0.87
CA TYR A 126 -10.14 6.48 -2.22
C TYR A 126 -11.12 7.66 -2.31
N MET A 127 -11.44 8.07 -3.54
CA MET A 127 -12.44 9.12 -3.78
C MET A 127 -13.82 8.74 -3.23
N CYS A 128 -14.23 7.47 -3.33
CA CYS A 128 -15.50 7.01 -2.74
C CYS A 128 -15.50 7.13 -1.21
N GLY A 129 -14.37 6.89 -0.55
CA GLY A 129 -14.21 7.15 0.88
C GLY A 129 -14.34 8.64 1.21
N ALA A 130 -13.75 9.52 0.40
CA ALA A 130 -13.91 10.97 0.57
C ALA A 130 -15.40 11.38 0.52
N VAL A 131 -16.14 10.91 -0.49
CA VAL A 131 -17.59 11.16 -0.63
C VAL A 131 -18.37 10.61 0.57
N GLN A 132 -18.10 9.36 0.95
CA GLN A 132 -18.78 8.71 2.07
C GLN A 132 -18.56 9.48 3.37
N SER A 133 -17.32 9.83 3.68
CA SER A 133 -16.97 10.57 4.90
C SER A 133 -17.59 11.97 4.95
N GLY A 134 -17.69 12.65 3.78
CA GLY A 134 -18.26 13.98 3.66
C GLY A 134 -19.77 13.98 3.87
N LEU A 135 -20.48 13.02 3.28
CA LEU A 135 -21.92 12.85 3.52
C LEU A 135 -22.20 12.55 5.00
N ARG A 136 -21.42 11.64 5.59
CA ARG A 136 -21.49 11.30 7.02
C ARG A 136 -21.29 12.53 7.91
N ALA A 137 -20.23 13.30 7.70
CA ALA A 137 -19.97 14.52 8.49
C ALA A 137 -21.04 15.60 8.28
N ALA A 138 -21.58 15.74 7.06
CA ALA A 138 -22.68 16.67 6.80
C ALA A 138 -23.95 16.28 7.58
N ASN A 139 -24.30 14.99 7.61
CA ASN A 139 -25.45 14.50 8.37
C ASN A 139 -25.27 14.72 9.88
N GLU A 140 -24.06 14.56 10.39
CA GLU A 140 -23.72 14.87 11.79
C GLU A 140 -23.89 16.36 12.12
N VAL A 141 -23.53 17.27 11.20
CA VAL A 141 -23.76 18.71 11.37
C VAL A 141 -25.26 19.03 11.33
N ILE A 142 -26.00 18.46 10.36
CA ILE A 142 -27.45 18.67 10.24
C ILE A 142 -28.16 18.17 11.50
N TRP A 143 -27.71 17.08 12.11
CA TRP A 143 -28.25 16.58 13.37
C TRP A 143 -28.23 17.63 14.49
N HIS A 144 -27.17 18.46 14.59
CA HIS A 144 -27.11 19.55 15.57
C HIS A 144 -27.91 20.79 15.16
N CYS A 145 -27.87 21.15 13.88
CA CYS A 145 -28.49 22.39 13.40
C CYS A 145 -30.00 22.27 13.20
N ARG A 146 -30.47 21.11 12.72
CA ARG A 146 -31.85 20.82 12.31
C ARG A 146 -32.18 19.33 12.52
N PRO A 147 -32.31 18.88 13.78
CA PRO A 147 -32.57 17.48 14.11
C PRO A 147 -33.80 16.91 13.38
N GLU A 148 -34.80 17.74 13.09
CA GLU A 148 -36.04 17.37 12.40
C GLU A 148 -35.83 16.98 10.92
N ALA A 149 -34.72 17.40 10.32
CA ALA A 149 -34.41 17.13 8.91
C ALA A 149 -33.65 15.80 8.70
N VAL A 150 -33.22 15.14 9.79
CA VAL A 150 -32.41 13.92 9.72
C VAL A 150 -33.27 12.69 10.00
N ASN A 151 -33.15 11.67 9.15
CA ASN A 151 -33.80 10.38 9.35
C ASN A 151 -32.78 9.29 9.77
N LYS A 152 -33.27 8.09 10.12
CA LYS A 152 -32.39 6.98 10.56
C LYS A 152 -31.36 6.57 9.49
N GLU A 153 -31.73 6.63 8.21
CA GLU A 153 -30.83 6.26 7.12
C GLU A 153 -29.67 7.24 6.96
N MET A 154 -29.92 8.54 7.15
CA MET A 154 -28.89 9.57 7.13
C MET A 154 -27.92 9.46 8.32
N LEU A 155 -28.41 9.01 9.48
CA LEU A 155 -27.55 8.79 10.64
C LEU A 155 -26.72 7.52 10.55
N LYS A 156 -27.06 6.60 9.65
CA LYS A 156 -26.33 5.34 9.51
C LYS A 156 -24.83 5.58 9.36
N ASP A 157 -24.04 4.83 10.12
CA ASP A 157 -22.57 4.91 10.14
C ASP A 157 -22.00 6.25 10.66
N THR A 158 -22.84 7.14 11.21
CA THR A 158 -22.43 8.32 11.99
C THR A 158 -22.27 7.95 13.46
N ILE A 159 -21.57 8.77 14.23
CA ILE A 159 -21.48 8.63 15.69
C ILE A 159 -22.81 8.83 16.43
N TYR A 160 -23.86 9.31 15.74
CA TYR A 160 -25.21 9.51 16.29
C TYR A 160 -26.18 8.39 15.91
N ASP A 161 -25.72 7.39 15.14
CA ASP A 161 -26.50 6.17 14.97
C ASP A 161 -26.59 5.44 16.31
N LYS A 162 -27.80 5.03 16.68
CA LYS A 162 -28.03 4.25 17.91
C LYS A 162 -27.41 2.87 17.83
N ASP A 163 -27.28 2.36 16.61
CA ASP A 163 -26.70 1.07 16.30
C ASP A 163 -25.19 1.20 15.99
N PHE A 164 -24.59 2.39 16.18
CA PHE A 164 -23.15 2.60 15.94
C PHE A 164 -22.31 1.85 16.98
N GLU A 165 -21.51 0.90 16.50
CA GLU A 165 -20.42 0.34 17.27
C GLU A 165 -19.12 1.06 16.89
N SER A 166 -18.47 1.67 17.88
CA SER A 166 -17.16 2.29 17.68
C SER A 166 -16.18 1.24 17.15
N LEU A 167 -15.43 1.62 16.12
CA LEU A 167 -14.30 0.82 15.66
C LEU A 167 -13.32 0.64 16.82
N THR A 168 -12.97 -0.61 17.12
CA THR A 168 -11.98 -0.95 18.13
C THR A 168 -10.74 -1.52 17.47
N VAL A 169 -9.57 -1.25 18.05
CA VAL A 169 -8.35 -1.92 17.62
C VAL A 169 -8.50 -3.41 17.94
N PRO A 170 -8.25 -4.32 16.98
CA PRO A 170 -8.29 -5.75 17.26
C PRO A 170 -7.36 -6.07 18.42
N GLN A 171 -7.83 -6.90 19.36
CA GLN A 171 -7.03 -7.26 20.52
C GLN A 171 -5.78 -8.03 20.06
N PRO A 172 -4.66 -7.99 20.82
CA PRO A 172 -3.44 -8.71 20.46
C PRO A 172 -3.67 -10.20 20.18
N GLU A 173 -4.67 -10.79 20.84
CA GLU A 173 -5.12 -12.18 20.68
C GLU A 173 -5.72 -12.46 19.28
N THR A 174 -6.27 -11.44 18.62
CA THR A 174 -6.93 -11.52 17.32
C THR A 174 -5.95 -11.65 16.16
N TYR A 175 -4.71 -11.16 16.28
CA TYR A 175 -3.70 -11.23 15.23
C TYR A 175 -3.09 -12.64 15.06
N GLY A 176 -3.58 -13.62 15.82
CA GLY A 176 -2.93 -14.91 16.01
C GLY A 176 -1.63 -14.70 16.78
N SER A 177 -1.35 -15.56 17.76
CA SER A 177 -0.06 -15.50 18.41
C SER A 177 1.04 -15.60 17.34
N ALA A 178 1.90 -14.58 17.27
CA ALA A 178 3.20 -14.65 16.61
C ALA A 178 4.13 -15.61 17.39
N GLY A 179 3.63 -16.81 17.68
CA GLY A 179 4.05 -17.65 18.79
C GLY A 179 3.89 -19.13 18.50
N LYS A 180 3.94 -19.56 17.22
CA LYS A 180 4.38 -20.94 16.98
C LYS A 180 5.86 -20.98 17.33
N ASN A 181 6.16 -21.44 18.55
CA ASN A 181 7.51 -21.69 19.03
C ASN A 181 8.29 -22.43 17.93
N GLN A 182 9.28 -21.78 17.30
CA GLN A 182 9.98 -22.32 16.13
C GLN A 182 11.08 -23.32 16.52
N TRP A 183 11.38 -23.43 17.81
CA TRP A 183 12.40 -24.33 18.34
C TRP A 183 12.22 -25.81 17.95
N PRO A 184 11.01 -26.42 17.96
CA PRO A 184 10.83 -27.80 17.51
C PRO A 184 11.23 -28.01 16.06
N ARG A 185 10.89 -27.06 15.16
CA ARG A 185 11.29 -27.13 13.74
C ARG A 185 12.80 -27.02 13.56
N ARG A 186 13.45 -26.14 14.34
CA ARG A 186 14.92 -25.97 14.32
C ARG A 186 15.65 -27.19 14.87
N ILE A 187 15.13 -27.81 15.94
CA ILE A 187 15.69 -29.04 16.52
C ILE A 187 15.60 -30.19 15.52
N VAL A 188 14.44 -30.38 14.87
CA VAL A 188 14.27 -31.43 13.84
C VAL A 188 15.23 -31.24 12.68
N PHE A 189 15.37 -30.00 12.17
CA PHE A 189 16.30 -29.72 11.07
C PHE A 189 17.76 -29.98 11.48
N GLY A 190 18.16 -29.55 12.68
CA GLY A 190 19.49 -29.84 13.22
C GLY A 190 19.77 -31.34 13.37
N ALA A 191 18.79 -32.10 13.88
CA ALA A 191 18.92 -33.55 14.03
C ALA A 191 19.07 -34.28 12.67
N VAL A 192 18.28 -33.90 11.67
CA VAL A 192 18.38 -34.45 10.31
C VAL A 192 19.73 -34.11 9.67
N LEU A 193 20.22 -32.88 9.83
CA LEU A 193 21.52 -32.47 9.31
C LEU A 193 22.66 -33.28 9.95
N ILE A 194 22.64 -33.44 11.28
CA ILE A 194 23.66 -34.22 12.01
C ILE A 194 23.62 -35.69 11.58
N LEU A 195 22.45 -36.30 11.49
CA LEU A 195 22.29 -37.68 11.01
C LEU A 195 22.76 -37.85 9.57
N GLY A 196 22.49 -36.87 8.70
CA GLY A 196 22.99 -36.84 7.33
C GLY A 196 24.53 -36.79 7.27
N ILE A 197 25.17 -35.93 8.06
CA ILE A 197 26.63 -35.84 8.16
C ILE A 197 27.22 -37.16 8.67
N LEU A 198 26.61 -37.77 9.69
CA LEU A 198 27.07 -39.04 10.25
C LEU A 198 26.92 -40.20 9.25
N ALA A 199 25.80 -40.26 8.53
CA ALA A 199 25.58 -41.26 7.49
C ALA A 199 26.58 -41.11 6.33
N PHE A 200 26.83 -39.86 5.90
CA PHE A 200 27.81 -39.56 4.87
C PHE A 200 29.24 -39.90 5.33
N SER A 201 29.61 -39.55 6.56
CA SER A 201 30.92 -39.87 7.15
C SER A 201 31.14 -41.38 7.28
N LYS A 202 30.13 -42.16 7.70
CA LYS A 202 30.20 -43.62 7.74
C LYS A 202 30.39 -44.23 6.35
N LYS A 203 29.67 -43.73 5.34
CA LYS A 203 29.83 -44.17 3.94
C LYS A 203 31.25 -43.88 3.40
N TYR A 204 31.80 -42.71 3.72
CA TYR A 204 33.16 -42.33 3.32
C TYR A 204 34.24 -43.16 4.01
N LYS A 205 34.09 -43.46 5.31
CA LYS A 205 35.01 -44.37 6.03
C LYS A 205 35.01 -45.78 5.44
N LEU A 206 33.83 -46.32 5.09
CA LEU A 206 33.72 -47.63 4.42
C LEU A 206 34.36 -47.62 3.02
N SER A 207 34.24 -46.53 2.26
CA SER A 207 34.89 -46.39 0.95
C SER A 207 36.41 -46.32 1.01
N HIS A 208 37.00 -45.82 2.11
CA HIS A 208 38.45 -45.72 2.29
C HIS A 208 39.08 -47.03 2.78
N MET A 209 38.30 -47.95 3.34
CA MET A 209 38.75 -49.29 3.76
C MET A 209 38.54 -50.37 2.69
N ALA A 210 37.90 -50.02 1.57
CA ALA A 210 37.60 -50.93 0.45
C ALA A 210 38.56 -50.77 -0.75
N ARG A 211 39.69 -50.10 -0.56
CA ARG A 211 40.83 -50.01 -1.50
C ARG A 211 42.06 -50.60 -0.83
#